data_AF-A0A2T4DDB5-F1
#
_entry.id   AF-A0A2T4DDB5-F1
#
_cell.length_a   1.000
_cell.length_b   1.000
_cell.length_c   1.000
_cell.angle_alpha   90.00
_cell.angle_beta   90.00
_cell.angle_gamma   90.00
#
_symmetry.space_group_name_H-M   'P 1'
#
loop_
_entity.id
_entity.type
_entity.pdbx_description
1 polymer ?
#
loop_
_entity_poly.entity_id
_entity_poly.type
_entity_poly.pdbx_seq_one_letter_code
_entity_poly.pdbx_strand_id
1 'polypeptide(L)'
;MLASVAVPSFRNAGAGNALRGAASELVAALNTARTQAVNLRVNVQLSAVSGGNWSQGWRITYPAGGPEEEQSFTVSPDVTVKRSGSGSLTFQSDGFVSQADTFIVCDSVRGGETGRKISVSRVGRISNEDITCS
;
A
#
# COMPACT_ATOMS: atom_id res chain seq x y z
N MET A 1 -2.28 40.61 23.37
CA MET A 1 -2.58 39.59 22.34
C MET A 1 -2.35 38.23 22.98
N LEU A 2 -3.40 37.42 23.13
CA LEU A 2 -3.28 36.11 23.79
C LEU A 2 -2.80 35.08 22.77
N ALA A 3 -1.70 34.42 23.11
CA ALA A 3 -0.99 33.45 22.31
C ALA A 3 -1.72 32.09 22.23
N SER A 4 -1.49 31.40 21.11
CA SER A 4 -1.26 29.95 20.99
C SER A 4 -2.10 29.00 21.86
N VAL A 5 -3.16 28.42 21.28
CA VAL A 5 -3.73 27.15 21.78
C VAL A 5 -4.23 26.31 20.60
N ALA A 6 -3.86 25.01 20.62
CA ALA A 6 -4.35 23.89 19.80
C ALA A 6 -3.77 23.67 18.37
N VAL A 7 -2.53 23.17 18.27
CA VAL A 7 -1.96 22.56 17.05
C VAL A 7 -1.76 21.02 17.10
N PRO A 8 -1.87 20.28 18.22
CA PRO A 8 -1.70 18.81 18.20
C PRO A 8 -2.85 18.05 17.50
N SER A 9 -4.11 18.45 17.70
CA SER A 9 -5.28 17.71 17.22
C SER A 9 -5.42 17.68 15.69
N PHE A 10 -5.03 18.76 15.00
CA PHE A 10 -5.10 18.84 13.55
C PHE A 10 -4.08 17.94 12.86
N ARG A 11 -2.85 17.84 13.39
CA ARG A 11 -1.83 16.91 12.88
C ARG A 11 -2.26 15.46 13.04
N ASN A 12 -2.86 15.15 14.18
CA ASN A 12 -3.45 13.85 14.49
C ASN A 12 -4.63 13.49 13.53
N ALA A 13 -5.53 14.43 13.25
CA ALA A 13 -6.61 14.19 12.29
C ALA A 13 -6.07 13.98 10.86
N GLY A 14 -5.07 14.77 10.45
CA GLY A 14 -4.41 14.66 9.15
C GLY A 14 -3.72 13.31 8.95
N ALA A 15 -2.90 12.88 9.90
CA ALA A 15 -2.19 11.60 9.86
C ALA A 15 -3.16 10.40 9.77
N GLY A 16 -4.28 10.45 10.51
CA GLY A 16 -5.30 9.39 10.44
C GLY A 16 -6.02 9.34 9.08
N ASN A 17 -6.28 10.48 8.45
CA ASN A 17 -6.82 10.52 7.08
C ASN A 17 -5.80 10.00 6.06
N ALA A 18 -4.53 10.40 6.19
CA ALA A 18 -3.45 9.96 5.32
C ALA A 18 -3.25 8.44 5.37
N LEU A 19 -3.27 7.85 6.58
CA LEU A 19 -3.20 6.39 6.78
C LEU A 19 -4.34 5.68 6.03
N ARG A 20 -5.59 6.13 6.22
CA ARG A 20 -6.75 5.54 5.55
C ARG A 20 -6.67 5.67 4.03
N GLY A 21 -6.21 6.82 3.54
CA GLY A 21 -5.96 7.04 2.12
C GLY A 21 -4.94 6.05 1.57
N ALA A 22 -3.76 5.98 2.16
CA ALA A 22 -2.69 5.08 1.74
C ALA A 22 -3.12 3.60 1.79
N ALA A 23 -3.84 3.18 2.83
CA ALA A 23 -4.36 1.81 2.93
C ALA A 23 -5.39 1.51 1.83
N SER A 24 -6.30 2.45 1.54
CA SER A 24 -7.30 2.30 0.47
C SER A 24 -6.63 2.25 -0.91
N GLU A 25 -5.66 3.11 -1.17
CA GLU A 25 -4.90 3.13 -2.42
C GLU A 25 -4.08 1.86 -2.61
N LEU A 26 -3.48 1.32 -1.54
CA LEU A 26 -2.74 0.07 -1.61
C LEU A 26 -3.66 -1.12 -1.94
N VAL A 27 -4.83 -1.20 -1.30
CA VAL A 27 -5.84 -2.22 -1.62
C VAL A 27 -6.32 -2.07 -3.07
N ALA A 28 -6.57 -0.83 -3.53
CA ALA A 28 -6.94 -0.58 -4.91
C ALA A 28 -5.83 -1.01 -5.88
N ALA A 29 -4.57 -0.64 -5.62
CA ALA A 29 -3.43 -1.01 -6.45
C ALA A 29 -3.23 -2.53 -6.54
N LEU A 30 -3.39 -3.26 -5.43
CA LEU A 30 -3.34 -4.73 -5.41
C LEU A 30 -4.46 -5.35 -6.26
N ASN A 31 -5.69 -4.85 -6.13
CA ASN A 31 -6.81 -5.33 -6.94
C ASN A 31 -6.65 -4.98 -8.43
N THR A 32 -6.16 -3.78 -8.75
CA THR A 32 -5.84 -3.35 -10.12
C THR A 32 -4.79 -4.26 -10.71
N ALA A 33 -3.66 -4.48 -10.04
CA ALA A 33 -2.59 -5.33 -10.53
C ALA A 33 -3.09 -6.76 -10.79
N ARG A 34 -3.89 -7.32 -9.88
CA ARG A 34 -4.51 -8.64 -10.06
C ARG A 34 -5.45 -8.70 -11.26
N THR A 35 -6.37 -7.74 -11.34
CA THR A 35 -7.40 -7.69 -12.40
C THR A 35 -6.76 -7.48 -13.76
N GLN A 36 -5.78 -6.59 -13.84
CA GLN A 36 -5.03 -6.33 -15.05
C GLN A 36 -4.21 -7.55 -15.50
N ALA A 37 -3.57 -8.26 -14.57
CA ALA A 37 -2.85 -9.49 -14.91
C ALA A 37 -3.76 -10.52 -15.59
N VAL A 38 -4.97 -10.71 -15.07
CA VAL A 38 -5.97 -11.64 -15.61
C VAL A 38 -6.52 -11.14 -16.95
N ASN A 39 -6.99 -9.90 -17.02
CA ASN A 39 -7.65 -9.35 -18.21
C ASN A 39 -6.71 -9.27 -19.41
N LEU A 40 -5.47 -8.85 -19.17
CA LEU A 40 -4.45 -8.68 -20.20
C LEU A 40 -3.67 -9.97 -20.46
N ARG A 41 -3.87 -11.01 -19.64
CA ARG A 41 -3.14 -12.28 -19.69
C ARG A 41 -1.62 -12.12 -19.62
N VAL A 42 -1.14 -11.17 -18.82
CA VAL A 42 0.29 -10.90 -18.60
C VAL A 42 0.61 -10.87 -17.11
N ASN A 43 1.89 -10.98 -16.77
CA ASN A 43 2.34 -10.78 -15.41
C ASN A 43 2.41 -9.29 -15.09
N VAL A 44 1.76 -8.87 -14.00
CA VAL A 44 1.78 -7.49 -13.52
C VAL A 44 2.49 -7.44 -12.17
N GLN A 45 3.42 -6.52 -12.01
CA GLN A 45 4.24 -6.43 -10.81
C GLN A 45 3.88 -5.22 -9.97
N LEU A 46 3.85 -5.41 -8.65
CA LEU A 46 3.81 -4.33 -7.67
C LEU A 46 5.16 -4.28 -6.95
N SER A 47 5.83 -3.13 -6.94
CA SER A 47 7.12 -2.95 -6.27
C SER A 47 7.21 -1.61 -5.57
N ALA A 48 8.02 -1.51 -4.52
CA ALA A 48 8.38 -0.22 -3.94
C ALA A 48 9.06 0.67 -4.99
N VAL A 49 8.80 1.98 -4.95
CA VAL A 49 9.41 2.94 -5.89
C VAL A 49 10.92 3.11 -5.67
N SER A 50 11.41 2.84 -4.45
CA SER A 50 12.79 3.07 -4.07
C SER A 50 13.24 2.07 -3.01
N GLY A 51 14.31 1.33 -3.27
CA GLY A 51 15.07 0.56 -2.28
C GLY A 51 14.27 -0.44 -1.41
N GLY A 52 13.08 -0.87 -1.84
CA GLY A 52 12.18 -1.68 -1.01
C GLY A 52 11.41 -0.91 0.06
N ASN A 53 11.53 0.42 0.11
CA ASN A 53 10.81 1.27 1.06
C ASN A 53 9.39 1.59 0.55
N TRP A 54 8.42 0.82 1.02
CA TRP A 54 7.01 1.01 0.68
C TRP A 54 6.41 2.28 1.30
N SER A 55 7.05 2.87 2.30
CA SER A 55 6.62 4.16 2.88
C SER A 55 6.98 5.34 1.97
N GLN A 56 7.81 5.14 0.93
CA GLN A 56 8.03 6.14 -0.12
C GLN A 56 7.04 6.00 -1.28
N GLY A 57 6.24 4.93 -1.28
CA GLY A 57 5.32 4.61 -2.37
C GLY A 57 5.60 3.28 -3.04
N TRP A 58 4.71 2.94 -3.97
CA TRP A 58 4.78 1.73 -4.78
C TRP A 58 4.40 2.04 -6.22
N ARG A 59 4.68 1.10 -7.11
CA ARG A 59 4.28 1.18 -8.52
C ARG A 59 3.79 -0.14 -9.05
N ILE A 60 2.86 -0.05 -9.99
CA ILE A 60 2.39 -1.14 -10.83
C ILE A 60 3.15 -1.05 -12.16
N THR A 61 3.86 -2.12 -12.50
CA THR A 61 4.58 -2.23 -13.78
C THR A 61 4.06 -3.41 -14.59
N TYR A 62 4.11 -3.21 -15.91
CA TYR A 62 3.72 -4.19 -16.92
C TYR A 62 4.96 -4.67 -17.67
N PRO A 63 4.88 -5.80 -18.41
CA PRO A 63 5.96 -6.21 -19.30
C PRO A 63 6.28 -5.11 -20.32
N ALA A 64 7.53 -5.05 -20.79
CA ALA A 64 7.94 -4.07 -21.78
C ALA A 64 7.09 -4.18 -23.06
N GLY A 65 6.59 -3.04 -23.56
CA GLY A 65 5.65 -3.01 -24.68
C GLY A 65 4.23 -3.50 -24.32
N GLY A 66 3.94 -3.62 -23.02
CA GLY A 66 2.62 -3.98 -22.51
C GLY A 66 1.55 -2.94 -22.88
N PRO A 67 0.27 -3.32 -22.78
CA PRO A 67 -0.84 -2.49 -23.25
C PRO A 67 -1.20 -1.34 -22.30
N GLU A 68 -0.59 -1.28 -21.12
CA GLU A 68 -0.88 -0.30 -20.07
C GLU A 68 0.41 0.39 -19.60
N GLU A 69 0.27 1.63 -19.15
CA GLU A 69 1.38 2.43 -18.63
C GLU A 69 1.65 2.13 -17.15
N GLU A 70 2.88 2.40 -16.71
CA GLU A 70 3.26 2.32 -15.31
C GLU A 70 2.43 3.28 -14.44
N GLN A 71 1.95 2.80 -13.30
CA GLN A 71 1.23 3.62 -12.32
C GLN A 71 2.05 3.70 -11.03
N SER A 72 2.43 4.90 -10.61
CA SER A 72 3.17 5.16 -9.37
C SER A 72 2.28 5.86 -8.34
N PHE A 73 2.42 5.45 -7.08
CA PHE A 73 1.65 5.96 -5.94
C PHE A 73 2.63 6.45 -4.88
N THR A 74 2.40 7.63 -4.32
CA THR A 74 3.22 8.22 -3.26
C THR A 74 2.50 8.14 -1.93
N VAL A 75 3.26 8.05 -0.85
CA VAL A 75 2.73 7.95 0.51
C VAL A 75 3.11 9.21 1.29
N SER A 76 2.18 9.72 2.10
CA SER A 76 2.45 10.84 2.99
C SER A 76 3.58 10.51 3.97
N PRO A 77 4.47 11.45 4.32
CA PRO A 77 5.51 11.24 5.34
C PRO A 77 4.94 10.92 6.74
N ASP A 78 3.66 11.22 6.97
CA ASP A 78 2.95 10.91 8.20
C ASP A 78 2.48 9.44 8.29
N VAL A 79 2.79 8.61 7.28
CA VAL A 79 2.35 7.21 7.17
C VAL A 79 3.56 6.30 7.02
N THR A 80 3.53 5.16 7.72
CA THR A 80 4.50 4.08 7.52
C THR A 80 3.83 2.87 6.90
N VAL A 81 4.50 2.26 5.93
CA VAL A 81 4.10 1.02 5.27
C VAL A 81 5.23 0.01 5.43
N LYS A 82 5.00 -1.00 6.26
CA LYS A 82 5.92 -2.13 6.45
C LYS A 82 5.37 -3.34 5.70
N ARG A 83 6.25 -4.10 5.04
CA ARG A 83 5.89 -5.29 4.27
C ARG A 83 6.68 -6.49 4.77
N SER A 84 6.04 -7.67 4.82
CA SER A 84 6.70 -8.92 5.20
C SER A 84 7.53 -9.56 4.09
N GLY A 85 7.10 -9.46 2.83
CA GLY A 85 7.79 -10.02 1.67
C GLY A 85 8.95 -9.18 1.16
N SER A 86 9.81 -9.79 0.36
CA SER A 86 10.94 -9.15 -0.33
C SER A 86 10.69 -9.01 -1.84
N GLY A 87 11.48 -8.17 -2.53
CA GLY A 87 11.38 -8.00 -3.99
C GLY A 87 10.05 -7.42 -4.47
N SER A 88 9.65 -7.73 -5.69
CA SER A 88 8.33 -7.39 -6.23
C SER A 88 7.27 -8.44 -5.87
N LEU A 89 6.01 -8.00 -5.86
CA LEU A 89 4.85 -8.87 -5.79
C LEU A 89 4.29 -9.04 -7.20
N THR A 90 4.34 -10.25 -7.77
CA THR A 90 3.95 -10.49 -9.16
C THR A 90 2.60 -11.20 -9.19
N PHE A 91 1.59 -10.54 -9.74
CA PHE A 91 0.32 -11.15 -10.11
C PHE A 91 0.44 -11.81 -11.47
N GLN A 92 0.04 -13.06 -11.54
CA GLN A 92 0.09 -13.89 -12.75
C GLN A 92 -1.25 -13.82 -13.50
N SER A 93 -1.26 -14.28 -14.74
CA SER A 93 -2.44 -14.23 -15.62
C SER A 93 -3.61 -15.10 -15.18
N ASP A 94 -3.40 -16.02 -14.24
CA ASP A 94 -4.43 -16.81 -13.56
C ASP A 94 -4.96 -16.13 -12.28
N GLY A 95 -4.44 -14.95 -11.95
CA GLY A 95 -4.80 -14.19 -10.77
C GLY A 95 -4.14 -14.68 -9.48
N PHE A 96 -3.19 -15.61 -9.55
CA PHE A 96 -2.37 -16.00 -8.40
C PHE A 96 -1.23 -15.01 -8.22
N VAL A 97 -0.54 -15.09 -7.08
CA VAL A 97 0.57 -14.20 -6.76
C VAL A 97 1.83 -15.00 -6.42
N SER A 98 2.99 -14.47 -6.81
CA SER A 98 4.29 -15.14 -6.64
C SER A 98 4.61 -15.54 -5.19
N GLN A 99 4.10 -14.77 -4.23
CA GLN A 99 4.28 -14.99 -2.80
C GLN A 99 3.07 -14.46 -2.02
N ALA A 100 2.71 -15.12 -0.93
CA ALA A 100 1.80 -14.52 0.04
C ALA A 100 2.50 -13.35 0.74
N ASP A 101 1.74 -12.34 1.13
CA ASP A 101 2.31 -11.12 1.66
C ASP A 101 1.40 -10.42 2.66
N THR A 102 1.97 -9.52 3.43
CA THR A 102 1.26 -8.68 4.37
C THR A 102 1.91 -7.32 4.45
N PHE A 103 1.06 -6.30 4.40
CA PHE A 103 1.41 -4.90 4.57
C PHE A 103 0.77 -4.38 5.85
N ILE A 104 1.56 -3.68 6.64
CA ILE A 104 1.15 -3.01 7.87
C ILE A 104 1.25 -1.51 7.59
N VAL A 105 0.09 -0.84 7.60
CA VAL A 105 -0.04 0.60 7.38
C VAL A 105 -0.41 1.27 8.71
N CYS A 106 0.49 2.10 9.21
CA CYS A 106 0.36 2.83 10.47
C CYS A 106 0.59 4.33 10.23
N ASP A 107 0.24 5.18 11.20
CA ASP A 107 0.71 6.57 11.17
C ASP A 107 2.12 6.65 11.78
N SER A 108 2.88 7.72 11.50
CA SER A 108 4.24 7.90 12.02
C SER A 108 4.30 8.82 13.24
N VAL A 109 3.13 9.30 13.70
CA VAL A 109 3.01 10.42 14.63
C VAL A 109 2.60 9.96 16.03
N ARG A 110 1.90 8.83 16.12
CA ARG A 110 1.36 8.26 17.36
C ARG A 110 1.65 6.76 17.41
N GLY A 111 1.50 6.20 18.61
CA GLY A 111 1.41 4.75 18.82
C GLY A 111 0.07 4.41 19.46
N GLY A 112 -0.37 3.17 19.29
CA GLY A 112 -1.67 2.69 19.79
C GLY A 112 -2.86 3.10 18.91
N GLU A 113 -2.63 3.67 17.74
CA GLU A 113 -3.69 4.01 16.78
C GLU A 113 -4.23 2.79 16.04
N THR A 114 -5.44 2.93 15.48
CA THR A 114 -6.00 1.93 14.58
C THR A 114 -5.34 2.04 13.20
N GLY A 115 -4.42 1.12 12.93
CA GLY A 115 -3.82 0.94 11.61
C GLY A 115 -4.51 -0.15 10.79
N ARG A 116 -3.93 -0.46 9.62
CA ARG A 116 -4.47 -1.44 8.68
C ARG A 116 -3.45 -2.55 8.40
N LYS A 117 -3.90 -3.79 8.50
CA LYS A 117 -3.19 -4.97 8.03
C LYS A 117 -3.83 -5.46 6.74
N ILE A 118 -3.11 -5.31 5.64
CA ILE A 118 -3.55 -5.74 4.31
C ILE A 118 -2.79 -7.00 3.94
N SER A 119 -3.49 -8.11 3.76
CA SER A 119 -2.88 -9.40 3.47
C SER A 119 -3.25 -9.88 2.06
N VAL A 120 -2.29 -10.52 1.39
CA VAL A 120 -2.46 -11.13 0.07
C VAL A 120 -2.12 -12.61 0.20
N SER A 121 -3.09 -13.48 -0.05
CA SER A 121 -2.84 -14.93 -0.09
C SER A 121 -2.21 -15.36 -1.41
N ARG A 122 -1.59 -16.55 -1.48
CA ARG A 122 -1.01 -17.09 -2.73
C ARG A 122 -2.01 -17.19 -3.89
N VAL A 123 -3.29 -17.38 -3.60
CA VAL A 123 -4.37 -17.42 -4.59
C VAL A 123 -4.89 -16.01 -4.96
N GLY A 124 -4.13 -14.97 -4.62
CA GLY A 124 -4.41 -13.56 -4.92
C GLY A 124 -5.51 -12.91 -4.09
N ARG A 125 -6.15 -13.62 -3.15
CA ARG A 125 -7.19 -13.01 -2.28
C ARG A 125 -6.57 -11.92 -1.42
N ILE A 126 -7.17 -10.73 -1.47
CA ILE A 126 -6.76 -9.55 -0.70
C ILE A 126 -7.75 -9.36 0.46
N SER A 127 -7.23 -9.16 1.67
CA SER A 127 -8.02 -8.77 2.85
C SER A 127 -7.46 -7.51 3.48
N ASN A 128 -8.30 -6.78 4.19
CA ASN A 128 -7.93 -5.56 4.88
C ASN A 128 -8.59 -5.54 6.27
N GLU A 129 -7.77 -5.66 7.32
CA GLU A 129 -8.19 -5.78 8.71
C GLU A 129 -7.69 -4.59 9.53
N ASP A 130 -8.45 -4.19 10.54
CA ASP A 130 -7.97 -3.22 11.54
C ASP A 130 -6.99 -3.89 12.50
N ILE A 131 -5.97 -3.15 12.89
CA ILE A 131 -4.99 -3.55 13.92
C ILE A 131 -4.68 -2.35 14.82
N THR A 132 -4.08 -2.63 15.98
CA THR A 132 -3.44 -1.58 16.79
C THR A 132 -1.97 -1.50 16.42
N CYS A 133 -1.53 -0.32 16.00
CA CYS A 133 -0.12 -0.06 15.71
C CYS A 133 0.67 0.19 17.00
N SER A 134 1.95 -0.18 16.99
CA SER A 134 2.87 -0.13 18.12
C SER A 134 4.17 0.55 17.76
#